data_AF-A0A5C7DX37-F1
#
_entry.id   AF-A0A5C7DX37-F1
#
_cell.length_a   1.000
_cell.length_b   1.000
_cell.length_c   1.000
_cell.angle_alpha   90.00
_cell.angle_beta   90.00
_cell.angle_gamma   90.00
#
_symmetry.space_group_name_H-M   'P 1'
#
loop_
_entity.id
_entity.type
_entity.pdbx_description
1 polymer ?
#
loop_
_entity_poly.entity_id
_entity_poly.type
_entity_poly.pdbx_seq_one_letter_code
_entity_poly.pdbx_strand_id
1 'polypeptide(L)'
;MMNVNIVELNLYSTSREAIRRELVEVFLRELPGNGNQEQASKYCYIVENADGYNIILKRPAPLNKGFDFVVNVENFYFNENNTRRHSAPSHDDILSLLMKYKCMYEENYFKIRDIIIQIYNCENVVLNQNTQNFPKFVNFDNQEYPISILLYCIKWLFIEQDITYWNYSGRRKFFEALCECGLA
;
A
#
# COMPACT_ATOMS: atom_id res chain seq x y z
N MET A 1 -21.92 13.39 12.70
CA MET A 1 -21.37 12.03 12.59
C MET A 1 -20.87 11.87 11.16
N MET A 2 -19.56 11.62 10.99
CA MET A 2 -18.99 11.38 9.67
C MET A 2 -19.49 10.03 9.16
N ASN A 3 -20.33 10.02 8.13
CA ASN A 3 -20.71 8.79 7.45
C ASN A 3 -19.60 8.42 6.47
N VAL A 4 -18.58 7.72 6.98
CA VAL A 4 -17.60 7.05 6.13
C VAL A 4 -18.19 5.69 5.76
N ASN A 5 -18.32 5.42 4.47
CA ASN A 5 -18.74 4.11 4.00
C ASN A 5 -17.56 3.15 4.09
N ILE A 6 -17.70 2.05 4.85
CA ILE A 6 -16.68 1.01 4.96
C ILE A 6 -17.04 -0.12 4.00
N VAL A 7 -16.10 -0.53 3.16
CA VAL A 7 -16.30 -1.53 2.11
C VAL A 7 -15.15 -2.53 2.12
N GLU A 8 -15.45 -3.82 2.13
CA GLU A 8 -14.44 -4.87 1.88
C GLU A 8 -14.21 -4.99 0.37
N LEU A 9 -12.94 -4.94 -0.06
CA LEU A 9 -12.56 -4.98 -1.46
C LEU A 9 -11.45 -6.01 -1.69
N ASN A 10 -11.72 -7.00 -2.55
CA ASN A 10 -10.74 -7.95 -3.03
C ASN A 10 -10.58 -7.77 -4.54
N LEU A 11 -9.33 -7.65 -5.00
CA LEU A 11 -9.01 -7.62 -6.43
C LEU A 11 -8.53 -9.00 -6.88
N TYR A 12 -9.05 -9.49 -7.99
CA TYR A 12 -8.70 -10.80 -8.54
C TYR A 12 -7.88 -10.73 -9.84
N SER A 13 -7.83 -9.54 -10.44
CA SER A 13 -7.12 -9.29 -11.68
C SER A 13 -5.59 -9.38 -11.53
N THR A 14 -4.91 -9.94 -12.53
CA THR A 14 -3.44 -10.16 -12.53
C THR A 14 -2.69 -9.38 -13.60
N SER A 15 -3.28 -8.27 -14.07
CA SER A 15 -2.61 -7.35 -14.99
C SER A 15 -2.91 -5.92 -14.59
N ARG A 16 -1.98 -5.00 -14.88
CA ARG A 16 -2.14 -3.57 -14.58
C ARG A 16 -3.43 -2.99 -15.16
N GLU A 17 -3.77 -3.36 -16.39
CA GLU A 17 -5.00 -2.91 -17.05
C GLU A 17 -6.25 -3.43 -16.34
N ALA A 18 -6.30 -4.74 -16.08
CA ALA A 18 -7.47 -5.36 -15.47
C ALA A 18 -7.68 -4.89 -14.01
N ILE A 19 -6.60 -4.76 -13.23
CA ILE A 19 -6.62 -4.21 -11.87
C ILE A 19 -7.19 -2.80 -11.86
N ARG A 20 -6.72 -1.92 -12.76
CA ARG A 20 -7.23 -0.55 -12.86
C ARG A 20 -8.72 -0.54 -13.21
N ARG A 21 -9.13 -1.35 -14.18
CA ARG A 21 -10.54 -1.45 -14.58
C ARG A 21 -11.41 -1.89 -13.40
N GLU A 22 -11.05 -2.97 -12.72
CA GLU A 22 -11.76 -3.51 -11.56
C GLU A 22 -11.89 -2.46 -10.45
N LEU A 23 -10.81 -1.75 -10.13
CA LEU A 23 -10.82 -0.72 -9.09
C LEU A 23 -11.65 0.51 -9.48
N VAL A 24 -11.53 0.98 -10.73
CA VAL A 24 -12.33 2.11 -11.23
C VAL A 24 -13.82 1.76 -11.25
N GLU A 25 -14.18 0.54 -11.65
CA GLU A 25 -15.58 0.07 -11.59
C GLU A 25 -16.15 0.08 -10.17
N VAL A 26 -15.32 -0.19 -9.16
CA VAL A 26 -15.71 -0.04 -7.74
C VAL A 26 -15.93 1.44 -7.42
N PHE A 27 -15.00 2.33 -7.79
CA PHE A 27 -15.13 3.77 -7.53
C PHE A 27 -16.33 4.40 -8.26
N LEU A 28 -16.71 3.91 -9.44
CA LEU A 28 -17.89 4.38 -10.16
C LEU A 28 -19.22 4.12 -9.43
N ARG A 29 -19.22 3.23 -8.42
CA ARG A 29 -20.40 2.94 -7.58
C ARG A 29 -20.49 3.85 -6.35
N GLU A 30 -19.50 4.71 -6.13
CA GLU A 30 -19.52 5.69 -5.05
C GLU A 30 -20.63 6.72 -5.26
N LEU A 31 -21.36 7.03 -4.19
CA LEU A 31 -22.34 8.12 -4.21
C LEU A 31 -21.61 9.47 -4.20
N PRO A 32 -22.08 10.48 -4.95
CA PRO A 32 -21.46 11.79 -4.95
C PRO A 32 -21.64 12.49 -3.59
N GLY A 33 -20.67 13.34 -3.25
CA GLY A 33 -20.82 14.31 -2.16
C GLY A 33 -21.55 15.57 -2.61
N ASN A 34 -21.93 16.42 -1.65
CA ASN A 34 -22.57 17.72 -1.87
C ASN A 34 -21.64 18.91 -1.55
N GLY A 35 -20.35 18.68 -1.33
CA GLY A 35 -19.40 19.73 -0.99
C GLY A 35 -18.09 19.19 -0.40
N ASN A 36 -17.40 20.03 0.38
CA ASN A 36 -16.12 19.70 1.00
C ASN A 36 -16.29 19.10 2.41
N GLN A 37 -15.23 18.50 2.94
CA GLN A 37 -15.14 18.03 4.33
C GLN A 37 -16.27 17.08 4.74
N GLU A 38 -17.23 17.52 5.55
CA GLU A 38 -18.37 16.70 6.00
C GLU A 38 -19.44 16.55 4.92
N GLN A 39 -19.45 17.42 3.92
CA GLN A 39 -20.35 17.33 2.77
C GLN A 39 -19.78 16.46 1.65
N ALA A 40 -18.52 16.03 1.76
CA ALA A 40 -17.91 15.07 0.83
C ALA A 40 -18.37 13.65 1.16
N SER A 41 -18.68 12.87 0.12
CA SER A 41 -18.88 11.42 0.26
C SER A 41 -17.53 10.77 0.50
N LYS A 42 -17.39 9.98 1.56
CA LYS A 42 -16.12 9.36 1.98
C LYS A 42 -16.25 7.86 1.99
N TYR A 43 -15.21 7.20 1.50
CA TYR A 43 -15.10 5.75 1.45
C TYR A 43 -13.80 5.30 2.09
N CYS A 44 -13.88 4.18 2.81
CA CYS A 44 -12.76 3.46 3.39
C CYS A 44 -12.86 2.01 2.91
N TYR A 45 -11.97 1.62 2.01
CA TYR A 45 -11.92 0.25 1.49
C TYR A 45 -10.93 -0.55 2.31
N ILE A 46 -11.37 -1.60 3.00
CA ILE A 46 -10.48 -2.60 3.59
C ILE A 46 -10.09 -3.53 2.47
N VAL A 47 -8.79 -3.58 2.17
CA VAL A 47 -8.29 -4.26 0.98
C VAL A 47 -7.45 -5.49 1.29
N GLU A 48 -6.78 -5.50 2.45
CA GLU A 48 -5.92 -6.60 2.88
C GLU A 48 -5.87 -6.61 4.40
N ASN A 49 -5.54 -7.77 4.98
CA ASN A 49 -5.23 -7.90 6.41
C ASN A 49 -3.86 -8.56 6.58
N ALA A 50 -2.93 -7.87 7.21
CA ALA A 50 -1.59 -8.34 7.52
C ALA A 50 -1.53 -8.73 9.00
N ASP A 51 -1.96 -9.95 9.33
CA ASP A 51 -1.96 -10.50 10.70
C ASP A 51 -2.57 -9.55 11.75
N GLY A 52 -3.76 -9.02 11.46
CA GLY A 52 -4.48 -8.10 12.35
C GLY A 52 -4.32 -6.61 12.03
N TYR A 53 -3.48 -6.26 11.04
CA TYR A 53 -3.35 -4.90 10.55
C TYR A 53 -4.06 -4.74 9.20
N ASN A 54 -5.16 -4.00 9.18
CA ASN A 54 -5.88 -3.74 7.93
C ASN A 54 -5.10 -2.72 7.09
N ILE A 55 -4.91 -3.06 5.82
CA ILE A 55 -4.51 -2.12 4.79
C ILE A 55 -5.80 -1.55 4.21
N ILE A 56 -5.90 -0.23 4.18
CA ILE A 56 -7.11 0.48 3.78
C ILE A 56 -6.82 1.53 2.73
N LEU A 57 -7.80 1.77 1.86
CA LEU A 57 -7.78 2.88 0.91
C LEU A 57 -8.76 3.95 1.36
N LYS A 58 -8.30 5.18 1.53
CA LYS A 58 -9.16 6.32 1.87
C LYS A 58 -9.45 7.16 0.65
N ARG A 59 -10.73 7.48 0.47
CA ARG A 59 -11.23 8.30 -0.64
C ARG A 59 -12.24 9.37 -0.16
N PRO A 60 -12.28 10.54 -0.82
CA PRO A 60 -11.36 11.00 -1.88
C PRO A 60 -9.96 11.33 -1.32
N ALA A 61 -8.91 11.21 -2.15
CA ALA A 61 -7.59 11.71 -1.78
C ALA A 61 -7.55 13.26 -1.78
N PRO A 62 -6.79 13.89 -0.88
CA PRO A 62 -6.81 15.35 -0.71
C PRO A 62 -6.12 16.15 -1.82
N LEU A 63 -5.10 15.60 -2.50
CA LEU A 63 -4.23 16.37 -3.41
C LEU A 63 -4.57 16.21 -4.90
N ASN A 64 -4.98 15.03 -5.35
CA ASN A 64 -5.17 14.71 -6.78
C ASN A 64 -6.60 14.93 -7.28
N LYS A 65 -7.27 15.97 -6.76
CA LYS A 65 -8.71 16.24 -6.99
C LYS A 65 -9.62 15.03 -6.71
N GLY A 66 -9.16 14.06 -5.92
CA GLY A 66 -9.95 12.97 -5.38
C GLY A 66 -10.22 11.77 -6.30
N PHE A 67 -9.62 11.67 -7.49
CA PHE A 67 -9.86 10.51 -8.37
C PHE A 67 -9.13 9.23 -7.93
N ASP A 68 -8.01 9.37 -7.24
CA ASP A 68 -7.19 8.29 -6.66
C ASP A 68 -7.53 8.05 -5.18
N PHE A 69 -6.63 7.41 -4.44
CA PHE A 69 -6.83 7.06 -3.04
C PHE A 69 -5.53 7.23 -2.26
N VAL A 70 -5.66 7.27 -0.93
CA VAL A 70 -4.51 7.20 -0.03
C VAL A 70 -4.46 5.82 0.60
N VAL A 71 -3.33 5.12 0.46
CA VAL A 71 -3.06 3.87 1.19
C VAL A 71 -2.80 4.20 2.66
N ASN A 72 -3.44 3.50 3.58
CA ASN A 72 -3.18 3.61 5.02
C ASN A 72 -3.13 2.22 5.67
N VAL A 73 -2.47 2.14 6.83
CA VAL A 73 -2.51 0.96 7.70
C VAL A 73 -3.24 1.30 9.00
N GLU A 74 -4.27 0.54 9.35
CA GLU A 74 -4.99 0.75 10.60
C GLU A 74 -4.13 0.40 11.81
N ASN A 75 -4.23 1.22 12.87
CA ASN A 75 -3.50 1.05 14.14
C ASN A 75 -1.97 0.94 13.99
N PHE A 76 -1.42 1.43 12.88
CA PHE A 76 0.00 1.48 12.59
C PHE A 76 0.39 2.88 12.12
N TYR A 77 1.57 3.35 12.49
CA TYR A 77 2.10 4.63 12.07
C TYR A 77 3.48 4.46 11.45
N PHE A 78 3.76 5.27 10.45
CA PHE A 78 5.07 5.52 9.89
C PHE A 78 5.64 6.80 10.52
N ASN A 79 6.93 6.78 10.84
CA ASN A 79 7.67 7.93 11.38
C ASN A 79 9.19 7.72 11.27
N GLU A 80 9.67 7.17 10.16
CA GLU A 80 11.11 6.86 10.02
C GLU A 80 11.99 8.12 10.01
N ASN A 81 11.44 9.24 9.53
CA ASN A 81 12.17 10.51 9.39
C ASN A 81 11.89 11.54 10.51
N ASN A 82 11.40 11.12 11.69
CA ASN A 82 11.04 12.02 12.80
C ASN A 82 10.06 13.15 12.41
N THR A 83 9.25 12.90 11.40
CA THR A 83 8.17 13.79 10.99
C THR A 83 6.91 13.50 11.81
N ARG A 84 5.79 14.14 11.48
CA ARG A 84 4.51 13.88 12.14
C ARG A 84 4.09 12.41 11.91
N ARG A 85 3.64 11.72 12.96
CA ARG A 85 3.02 10.38 12.83
C ARG A 85 1.94 10.39 11.76
N HIS A 86 2.01 9.43 10.85
CA HIS A 86 1.08 9.30 9.74
C HIS A 86 0.89 7.81 9.43
N SER A 87 -0.32 7.39 9.09
CA SER A 87 -0.60 5.97 8.80
C SER A 87 -0.56 5.63 7.31
N ALA A 88 -0.34 6.64 6.46
CA ALA A 88 -0.11 6.43 5.03
C ALA A 88 1.40 6.33 4.80
N PRO A 89 1.93 5.26 4.20
CA PRO A 89 3.37 5.19 3.93
C PRO A 89 3.76 6.18 2.84
N SER A 90 4.87 6.90 3.03
CA SER A 90 5.60 7.47 1.89
C SER A 90 6.47 6.40 1.23
N HIS A 91 6.92 6.65 0.00
CA HIS A 91 7.93 5.78 -0.64
C HIS A 91 9.20 5.69 0.21
N ASP A 92 9.63 6.80 0.85
CA ASP A 92 10.83 6.83 1.68
C ASP A 92 10.67 6.01 2.97
N ASP A 93 9.47 5.97 3.57
CA ASP A 93 9.21 5.11 4.73
C ASP A 93 9.38 3.63 4.36
N ILE A 94 8.85 3.22 3.19
CA ILE A 94 8.97 1.86 2.69
C ILE A 94 10.43 1.51 2.41
N LEU A 95 11.16 2.36 1.70
CA LEU A 95 12.58 2.15 1.39
C LEU A 95 13.39 2.01 2.68
N SER A 96 13.19 2.93 3.63
CA SER A 96 13.94 2.96 4.89
C SER A 96 13.70 1.71 5.75
N LEU A 97 12.44 1.30 5.93
CA LEU A 97 12.09 0.10 6.69
C LEU A 97 12.61 -1.18 6.03
N LEU A 98 12.50 -1.29 4.70
CA LEU A 98 13.03 -2.45 3.97
C LEU A 98 14.56 -2.51 3.99
N MET A 99 15.26 -1.38 3.90
CA MET A 99 16.72 -1.34 4.03
C MET A 99 17.15 -1.82 5.42
N LYS A 100 16.51 -1.34 6.49
CA LYS A 100 16.77 -1.83 7.86
C LYS A 100 16.53 -3.33 7.99
N TYR A 101 15.41 -3.79 7.47
CA TYR A 101 15.06 -5.22 7.48
C TYR A 101 16.09 -6.07 6.72
N LYS A 102 16.50 -5.63 5.53
CA LYS A 102 17.55 -6.27 4.73
C LYS A 102 18.88 -6.36 5.48
N CYS A 103 19.31 -5.27 6.13
CA CYS A 103 20.54 -5.26 6.91
C CYS A 103 20.51 -6.27 8.08
N MET A 104 19.34 -6.49 8.70
CA MET A 104 19.20 -7.47 9.79
C MET A 104 19.09 -8.92 9.30
N TYR A 105 18.53 -9.14 8.10
CA TYR A 105 18.17 -10.47 7.60
C TYR A 105 18.71 -10.75 6.18
N GLU A 106 19.95 -10.34 5.93
CA GLU A 106 20.57 -10.31 4.59
C GLU A 106 20.49 -11.67 3.87
N GLU A 107 20.82 -12.76 4.56
CA GLU A 107 20.88 -14.12 3.99
C GLU A 107 19.55 -14.58 3.39
N ASN A 108 18.41 -14.11 3.92
CA ASN A 108 17.08 -14.53 3.48
C ASN A 108 16.34 -13.45 2.69
N TYR A 109 16.94 -12.27 2.51
CA TYR A 109 16.25 -11.14 1.88
C TYR A 109 15.93 -11.38 0.40
N PHE A 110 16.66 -12.27 -0.28
CA PHE A 110 16.37 -12.62 -1.68
C PHE A 110 14.93 -13.10 -1.90
N LYS A 111 14.31 -13.78 -0.91
CA LYS A 111 12.90 -14.19 -1.02
C LYS A 111 11.93 -13.01 -0.93
N ILE A 112 12.26 -11.99 -0.13
CA ILE A 112 11.49 -10.74 -0.08
C ILE A 112 11.61 -9.99 -1.41
N ARG A 113 12.81 -9.93 -1.98
CA ARG A 113 13.05 -9.38 -3.31
C ARG A 113 12.17 -10.07 -4.36
N ASP A 114 12.17 -11.40 -4.40
CA ASP A 114 11.37 -12.17 -5.35
C ASP A 114 9.87 -11.86 -5.22
N ILE A 115 9.37 -11.74 -3.98
CA ILE A 115 7.98 -11.35 -3.71
C ILE A 115 7.69 -9.93 -4.24
N ILE A 116 8.59 -8.96 -4.04
CA ILE A 116 8.42 -7.60 -4.54
C ILE A 116 8.36 -7.58 -6.09
N ILE A 117 9.19 -8.38 -6.75
CA ILE A 117 9.17 -8.53 -8.22
C ILE A 117 7.83 -9.13 -8.68
N GLN A 118 7.34 -10.17 -8.00
CA GLN A 118 6.03 -10.77 -8.31
C GLN A 118 4.88 -9.77 -8.15
N ILE A 119 4.89 -8.98 -7.07
CA ILE A 119 3.93 -7.88 -6.86
C ILE A 119 4.03 -6.86 -8.00
N TYR A 120 5.26 -6.46 -8.37
CA TYR A 120 5.48 -5.54 -9.47
C TYR A 120 4.93 -6.07 -10.80
N ASN A 121 4.97 -7.38 -11.03
CA ASN A 121 4.40 -8.06 -12.20
C ASN A 121 2.90 -8.33 -12.11
N CYS A 122 2.21 -7.90 -11.05
CA CYS A 122 0.79 -8.16 -10.79
C CYS A 122 0.45 -9.64 -10.61
N GLU A 123 1.40 -10.45 -10.14
CA GLU A 123 1.15 -11.85 -9.83
C GLU A 123 0.31 -11.98 -8.55
N ASN A 124 -0.51 -13.03 -8.47
CA ASN A 124 -1.32 -13.32 -7.28
C ASN A 124 -0.44 -13.92 -6.19
N VAL A 125 0.09 -13.07 -5.32
CA VAL A 125 0.90 -13.47 -4.17
C VAL A 125 0.03 -13.56 -2.92
N VAL A 126 0.00 -14.72 -2.27
CA VAL A 126 -0.69 -14.91 -0.98
C VAL A 126 0.25 -14.49 0.15
N LEU A 127 0.35 -13.19 0.41
CA LEU A 127 1.41 -12.62 1.24
C LEU A 127 1.43 -13.18 2.66
N ASN A 128 0.29 -13.27 3.35
CA ASN A 128 0.26 -13.80 4.72
C ASN A 128 0.86 -15.21 4.82
N GLN A 129 0.53 -16.10 3.88
CA GLN A 129 1.09 -17.46 3.85
C GLN A 129 2.56 -17.45 3.46
N ASN A 130 2.92 -16.68 2.43
CA ASN A 130 4.28 -16.61 1.92
C ASN A 130 5.26 -16.00 2.94
N THR A 131 4.78 -15.14 3.84
CA THR A 131 5.61 -14.45 4.83
C THR A 131 5.44 -14.90 6.27
N GLN A 132 4.58 -15.89 6.56
CA GLN A 132 4.26 -16.31 7.95
C GLN A 132 5.50 -16.66 8.80
N ASN A 133 6.55 -17.20 8.16
CA ASN A 133 7.76 -17.67 8.84
C ASN A 133 8.93 -16.67 8.72
N PHE A 134 8.69 -15.50 8.13
CA PHE A 134 9.72 -14.47 8.03
C PHE A 134 9.84 -13.73 9.35
N PRO A 135 11.05 -13.27 9.72
CA PRO A 135 11.20 -12.43 10.88
C PRO A 135 10.37 -11.15 10.74
N LYS A 136 9.98 -10.59 11.87
CA LYS A 136 9.28 -9.30 11.93
C LYS A 136 10.28 -8.17 11.73
N PHE A 137 9.81 -7.02 11.24
CA PHE A 137 10.60 -5.80 11.22
C PHE A 137 10.34 -4.97 12.49
N VAL A 138 11.34 -4.22 12.93
CA VAL A 138 11.21 -3.29 14.06
C VAL A 138 10.93 -1.89 13.53
N ASN A 139 9.88 -1.24 14.03
CA ASN A 139 9.51 0.13 13.64
C ASN A 139 10.07 1.18 14.63
N PHE A 140 9.84 2.46 14.36
CA PHE A 140 10.33 3.59 15.18
C PHE A 140 9.87 3.56 16.65
N ASP A 141 8.79 2.84 16.96
CA ASP A 141 8.23 2.65 18.30
C ASP A 141 8.86 1.46 19.06
N ASN A 142 9.89 0.84 18.47
CA ASN A 142 10.56 -0.37 18.95
C ASN A 142 9.64 -1.60 19.06
N GLN A 143 8.49 -1.60 18.38
CA GLN A 143 7.62 -2.77 18.28
C GLN A 143 7.95 -3.58 17.02
N GLU A 144 7.64 -4.88 17.07
CA GLU A 144 7.83 -5.81 15.98
C GLU A 144 6.54 -6.03 15.17
N TYR A 145 6.66 -5.93 13.86
CA TYR A 145 5.54 -6.00 12.92
C TYR A 145 5.80 -7.00 11.79
N PRO A 146 4.77 -7.70 11.30
CA PRO A 146 4.93 -8.65 10.21
C PRO A 146 5.32 -7.93 8.91
N ILE A 147 6.29 -8.50 8.18
CA ILE A 147 6.81 -7.92 6.93
C ILE A 147 5.72 -7.79 5.84
N SER A 148 4.65 -8.57 5.94
CA SER A 148 3.48 -8.49 5.07
C SER A 148 2.86 -7.09 5.03
N ILE A 149 2.92 -6.30 6.11
CA ILE A 149 2.45 -4.90 6.10
C ILE A 149 3.18 -4.11 5.01
N LEU A 150 4.51 -4.17 4.96
CA LEU A 150 5.29 -3.43 3.96
C LEU A 150 5.01 -3.93 2.54
N LEU A 151 4.83 -5.24 2.37
CA LEU A 151 4.58 -5.84 1.07
C LEU A 151 3.19 -5.50 0.52
N TYR A 152 2.15 -5.48 1.36
CA TYR A 152 0.83 -5.00 0.94
C TYR A 152 0.84 -3.49 0.67
N CYS A 153 1.56 -2.70 1.47
CA CYS A 153 1.76 -1.28 1.17
C CYS A 153 2.41 -1.08 -0.21
N ILE A 154 3.45 -1.84 -0.54
CA ILE A 154 4.09 -1.81 -1.87
C ILE A 154 3.11 -2.17 -2.97
N LYS A 155 2.33 -3.26 -2.80
CA LYS A 155 1.28 -3.67 -3.73
C LYS A 155 0.33 -2.50 -4.02
N TRP A 156 -0.21 -1.88 -2.98
CA TRP A 156 -1.19 -0.81 -3.11
C TRP A 156 -0.58 0.52 -3.58
N LEU A 157 0.67 0.83 -3.24
CA LEU A 157 1.40 1.97 -3.79
C LEU A 157 1.63 1.79 -5.30
N PHE A 158 1.98 0.60 -5.78
CA PHE A 158 2.07 0.36 -7.23
C PHE A 158 0.73 0.56 -7.94
N ILE A 159 -0.37 0.11 -7.33
CA ILE A 159 -1.73 0.30 -7.87
C ILE A 159 -2.11 1.79 -7.83
N GLU A 160 -1.79 2.51 -6.76
CA GLU A 160 -1.99 3.96 -6.65
C GLU A 160 -1.26 4.68 -7.78
N GLN A 161 0.02 4.36 -8.01
CA GLN A 161 0.78 4.94 -9.13
C GLN A 161 0.14 4.62 -10.49
N ASP A 162 -0.45 3.44 -10.67
CA ASP A 162 -1.14 3.05 -11.91
C ASP A 162 -2.45 3.81 -12.15
N ILE A 163 -3.10 4.29 -11.10
CA ILE A 163 -4.31 5.13 -11.18
C ILE A 163 -3.93 6.60 -11.36
N THR A 164 -3.05 7.13 -10.50
CA THR A 164 -2.64 8.54 -10.49
C THR A 164 -1.85 8.90 -11.75
N TYR A 165 -0.96 8.01 -12.20
CA TYR A 165 -0.06 8.22 -13.33
C TYR A 165 -0.38 7.26 -14.47
N TRP A 166 -1.66 7.14 -14.83
CA TRP A 166 -2.23 6.17 -15.77
C TRP A 166 -1.42 5.89 -17.04
N ASN A 167 -0.90 6.95 -17.67
CA ASN A 167 -0.13 6.89 -18.93
C ASN A 167 1.37 7.17 -18.74
N TYR A 168 1.82 7.34 -17.49
CA TYR A 168 3.19 7.70 -17.15
C TYR A 168 3.91 6.56 -16.42
N SER A 169 5.15 6.82 -15.99
CA SER A 169 6.05 5.82 -15.43
C SER A 169 6.00 5.72 -13.90
N GLY A 170 4.92 6.16 -13.22
CA GLY A 170 4.86 6.21 -11.74
C GLY A 170 5.25 4.89 -11.06
N ARG A 171 4.60 3.78 -11.47
CA ARG A 171 4.90 2.42 -10.98
C ARG A 171 6.37 2.04 -11.21
N ARG A 172 6.87 2.30 -12.42
CA ARG A 172 8.25 2.01 -12.81
C ARG A 172 9.26 2.81 -11.98
N LYS A 173 9.00 4.10 -11.74
CA LYS A 173 9.88 4.95 -10.92
C LYS A 173 10.00 4.43 -9.49
N PHE A 174 8.88 4.03 -8.88
CA PHE A 174 8.93 3.45 -7.54
C PHE A 174 9.68 2.11 -7.51
N PHE A 175 9.49 1.27 -8.52
CA PHE A 175 10.25 0.01 -8.66
C PHE A 175 11.75 0.25 -8.88
N GLU A 176 12.13 1.22 -9.72
CA GLU A 176 13.53 1.61 -9.93
C GLU A 176 14.20 2.07 -8.63
N ALA A 177 13.51 2.85 -7.79
CA ALA A 177 14.01 3.23 -6.46
C ALA A 177 14.25 2.01 -5.54
N LEU A 178 13.37 1.01 -5.58
CA LEU A 178 13.59 -0.25 -4.86
C LEU A 178 14.83 -0.99 -5.39
N CYS A 179 15.02 -1.06 -6.71
CA CYS A 179 16.19 -1.69 -7.34
C CYS A 179 17.50 -0.96 -6.99
N GLU A 180 17.49 0.38 -6.99
CA GLU A 180 18.66 1.21 -6.66
C GLU A 180 19.13 0.97 -5.20
N CYS A 181 18.20 0.72 -4.29
CA CYS A 181 18.49 0.30 -2.90
C CYS A 181 18.80 -1.21 -2.77
N GLY A 182 18.75 -1.97 -3.87
CA GLY A 182 18.92 -3.43 -3.91
C GLY A 182 17.84 -4.20 -3.15
N LEU A 183 16.65 -3.61 -3.04
CA LEU A 183 15.46 -4.14 -2.36
C LEU A 183 14.57 -4.97 -3.30
N ALA A 184 14.58 -4.61 -4.58
CA ALA A 184 13.98 -5.34 -5.71
C ALA A 184 15.08 -5.86 -6.65
#